data_AF-A0A3N1XHX7-F1
#
_entry.id   AF-A0A3N1XHX7-F1
#
_cell.length_a   1.000
_cell.length_b   1.000
_cell.length_c   1.000
_cell.angle_alpha   90.00
_cell.angle_beta   90.00
_cell.angle_gamma   90.00
#
_symmetry.space_group_name_H-M   'P 1'
#
loop_
_entity.id
_entity.type
_entity.pdbx_description
1 polymer ?
#
loop_
_entity_poly.entity_id
_entity_poly.type
_entity_poly.pdbx_seq_one_letter_code
_entity_poly.pdbx_strand_id
1 'polypeptide(L)' 'MSMLKDFISKDWTRGEKVLLASTCILAGIIVGFLIAPIKKGIQCGNNNGNTTVYGEEERE' A
#
# COMPACT_ATOMS: atom_id res chain seq x y z
N MET A 1 -22.59 -7.60 -15.22
CA MET A 1 -22.58 -8.16 -13.84
C MET A 1 -22.55 -9.70 -13.81
N SER A 2 -22.24 -10.35 -14.94
CA SER A 2 -22.17 -11.81 -15.11
C SER A 2 -20.78 -12.34 -14.77
N MET A 3 -19.71 -11.75 -15.34
CA MET A 3 -18.33 -12.20 -15.15
C MET A 3 -17.88 -12.29 -13.68
N LEU A 4 -18.34 -11.38 -12.82
CA LEU A 4 -17.99 -11.38 -11.39
C LEU A 4 -18.69 -12.52 -10.63
N LYS A 5 -19.91 -12.86 -11.03
CA LYS A 5 -20.63 -14.02 -10.49
C LYS A 5 -19.96 -15.31 -10.95
N ASP A 6 -19.53 -15.38 -12.19
CA ASP A 6 -18.82 -16.55 -12.73
C ASP A 6 -17.47 -16.77 -12.03
N PHE A 7 -16.77 -15.68 -11.71
CA PHE A 7 -15.51 -15.72 -10.96
C PHE A 7 -15.69 -16.19 -9.52
N ILE A 8 -16.73 -15.73 -8.83
CA ILE A 8 -17.04 -16.14 -7.44
C ILE A 8 -17.56 -17.58 -7.40
N SER A 9 -18.35 -17.98 -8.41
CA SER A 9 -18.97 -19.31 -8.48
C SER A 9 -18.02 -20.41 -8.97
N LYS A 10 -16.82 -20.03 -9.42
CA LYS A 10 -15.78 -20.98 -9.83
C LYS A 10 -15.31 -21.77 -8.62
N ASP A 11 -15.17 -23.08 -8.75
CA ASP A 11 -14.55 -23.92 -7.72
C ASP A 11 -13.04 -23.68 -7.69
N TRP A 12 -12.58 -23.10 -6.58
CA TRP A 12 -11.18 -22.81 -6.31
C TRP A 12 -10.55 -23.92 -5.48
N THR A 13 -9.32 -24.31 -5.81
CA THR A 13 -8.52 -25.22 -4.99
C THR A 13 -8.11 -24.54 -3.67
N ARG A 14 -7.67 -25.33 -2.67
CA ARG A 14 -7.27 -24.79 -1.36
C ARG A 14 -6.14 -23.76 -1.48
N GLY A 15 -5.17 -23.99 -2.36
CA GLY A 15 -4.06 -23.06 -2.59
C GLY A 15 -4.52 -21.74 -3.20
N GLU A 16 -5.38 -21.81 -4.22
CA GLU A 16 -5.90 -20.59 -4.86
C GLU A 16 -6.79 -19.76 -3.91
N LYS A 17 -7.56 -20.41 -3.03
CA LYS A 17 -8.33 -19.71 -1.98
C LYS A 17 -7.43 -18.92 -1.04
N VAL A 18 -6.33 -19.52 -0.59
CA VAL A 18 -5.34 -18.86 0.28
C VAL A 18 -4.69 -17.70 -0.45
N LEU A 19 -4.28 -17.89 -1.70
CA LEU A 19 -3.63 -16.87 -2.50
C LEU A 19 -4.56 -15.67 -2.79
N LEU A 20 -5.83 -15.94 -3.09
CA LEU A 20 -6.84 -14.90 -3.30
C LEU A 20 -7.06 -14.09 -2.01
N ALA A 21 -7.23 -14.77 -0.87
CA ALA A 21 -7.40 -14.13 0.42
C ALA A 21 -6.19 -13.27 0.80
N SER A 22 -4.96 -13.79 0.65
CA SER A 22 -3.75 -13.03 0.95
C SER A 22 -3.59 -11.81 0.05
N THR A 23 -3.91 -11.95 -1.23
CA THR A 23 -3.85 -10.84 -2.19
C THR A 23 -4.85 -9.74 -1.84
N CYS A 24 -6.09 -10.09 -1.47
CA CYS A 24 -7.08 -9.13 -1.00
C CYS A 24 -6.63 -8.39 0.27
N ILE A 25 -6.03 -9.09 1.24
CA ILE A 25 -5.51 -8.48 2.46
C ILE A 25 -4.38 -7.50 2.14
N LEU A 26 -3.41 -7.90 1.32
CA LEU A 26 -2.28 -7.06 0.92
C LEU A 26 -2.76 -5.83 0.15
N ALA A 27 -3.71 -5.98 -0.76
CA ALA A 27 -4.33 -4.86 -1.47
C ALA A 27 -5.01 -3.89 -0.49
N GLY A 28 -5.74 -4.40 0.50
CA GLY A 28 -6.34 -3.59 1.57
C GLY A 28 -5.30 -2.82 2.40
N ILE A 29 -4.16 -3.44 2.71
CA ILE A 29 -3.05 -2.78 3.42
C ILE A 29 -2.47 -1.65 2.57
N ILE A 30 -2.19 -1.88 1.28
CA ILE A 30 -1.65 -0.86 0.37
C ILE A 30 -2.62 0.31 0.24
N VAL A 31 -3.91 0.02 0.02
CA VAL A 31 -4.94 1.06 -0.09
C VAL A 31 -5.08 1.82 1.23
N GLY A 32 -5.10 1.12 2.36
CA GLY A 32 -5.14 1.73 3.69
C GLY A 32 -3.93 2.64 3.94
N PHE A 33 -2.74 2.21 3.52
CA PHE A 33 -1.50 2.98 3.61
C PHE A 33 -1.54 4.23 2.72
N LEU A 34 -2.07 4.14 1.49
CA LEU A 34 -2.21 5.28 0.59
C LEU A 34 -3.27 6.28 1.07
N ILE A 35 -4.31 5.81 1.77
CA ILE A 35 -5.36 6.67 2.34
C ILE A 35 -4.94 7.28 3.68
N ALA A 36 -4.08 6.62 4.46
CA ALA A 36 -3.57 7.13 5.75
C ALA A 36 -3.03 8.58 5.72
N PRO A 37 -2.19 9.00 4.75
CA PRO A 37 -1.69 10.38 4.67
C PRO A 37 -2.79 11.41 4.36
N ILE A 38 -3.88 11.00 3.69
CA ILE A 38 -5.05 11.87 3.43
C ILE A 38 -5.74 12.25 4.76
N LYS A 39 -5.57 11.44 5.81
CA LYS A 39 -6.15 11.64 7.14
C LYS A 39 -5.24 12.35 8.16
N LYS A 40 -4.09 12.90 7.76
CA LYS A 40 -3.07 13.48 8.68
C LYS A 40 -2.60 12.49 9.77
N GLY A 41 -2.32 11.24 9.41
CA GLY A 41 -1.85 10.24 10.38
C GLY A 41 -0.84 9.26 9.77
N ILE A 42 0.39 9.35 10.28
CA ILE A 42 1.58 8.53 10.02
C ILE A 42 2.29 8.84 8.70
N GLN A 43 3.29 9.72 8.81
CA GLN A 43 4.40 9.79 7.89
C GLN A 43 5.23 8.51 8.07
N CYS A 44 5.00 7.48 7.23
CA CYS A 44 5.97 6.40 7.08
C CYS A 44 7.16 6.94 6.29
N GLY A 45 7.93 7.79 6.97
CA GLY A 45 9.13 8.41 6.45
C GLY A 45 10.19 7.34 6.20
N ASN A 46 10.70 7.32 4.98
CA ASN A 46 12.05 6.86 4.76
C ASN A 46 13.00 7.97 5.22
N ASN A 47 13.74 7.74 6.32
CA ASN A 47 14.86 8.60 6.72
C ASN A 47 16.09 8.30 5.85
N ASN A 48 15.92 8.20 4.53
CA ASN A 48 17.06 8.30 3.63
C ASN A 48 17.43 9.78 3.54
N GLY A 49 17.97 10.28 4.65
CA GLY A 49 18.47 11.63 4.78
C GLY A 49 19.72 11.80 3.94
N ASN A 50 19.54 12.10 2.66
CA ASN A 50 20.49 12.94 1.96
C ASN A 50 20.06 14.39 2.17
N THR A 51 20.12 14.84 3.42
CA THR A 51 20.24 16.27 3.69
C THR A 51 21.62 16.66 3.21
N THR A 52 21.77 17.01 1.94
CA THR A 52 22.81 17.96 1.56
C THR A 52 22.45 19.24 2.31
N VAL A 53 23.04 19.40 3.49
CA VAL A 53 23.23 20.71 4.10
C VAL A 53 24.10 21.45 3.09
N TYR A 54 23.47 22.05 2.08
CA TYR A 54 24.13 23.08 1.30
C TYR A 54 24.29 24.25 2.27
N GLY A 55 25.50 24.32 2.83
CA GLY A 55 26.06 25.51 3.44
C GLY A 55 25.26 26.08 4.59
N GLU A 56 25.65 25.72 5.81
CA GLU A 56 25.91 26.79 6.76
C GLU A 56 27.05 27.65 6.19
N GLU A 57 26.71 28.66 5.39
CA GLU A 57 27.56 29.74 4.83
C GLU A 57 26.65 30.43 3.77
N GLU A 58 26.21 31.68 3.82
CA GLU A 58 26.80 32.93 4.31
C GLU A 58 25.70 33.98 4.64
N ARG A 59 25.96 34.77 5.68
CA ARG A 59 25.61 36.19 5.92
C ARG A 59 24.51 36.87 5.06
N GLU A 60 23.45 37.30 5.76
CA GLU A 60 22.86 38.66 5.91
C GLU A 60 21.35 38.61 6.15
#